data_AF-A0A7S0NAU6-F1
#
_entry.id   AF-A0A7S0NAU6-F1
#
_cell.length_a   1.000
_cell.length_b   1.000
_cell.length_c   1.000
_cell.angle_alpha   90.00
_cell.angle_beta   90.00
_cell.angle_gamma   90.00
#
_symmetry.space_group_name_H-M   'P 1'
#
loop_
_entity.id
_entity.type
_entity.pdbx_description
1 polymer ?
#
loop_
_entity_poly.entity_id
_entity_poly.type
_entity_poly.pdbx_seq_one_letter_code
_entity_poly.pdbx_strand_id
1 'polypeptide(L)'
;DDEGGGGVGGFWTFRRMGYTEAENPSHQVVLISGEGMPVEIEGGNPTMGCRALQPTADEILGALERAARRMGAKPKSIAVDEKSIIARLQLVLGPTGIFCGYYPPPSEEELANMGGPA
;
A
#
# COMPACT_ATOMS: atom_id res chain seq x y z
N ASP A 1 27.23 -14.65 -12.72
CA ASP A 1 27.08 -13.27 -13.21
C ASP A 1 25.77 -13.22 -13.97
N ASP A 2 24.68 -12.92 -13.26
CA ASP A 2 24.00 -11.62 -13.26
C ASP A 2 23.30 -11.36 -14.60
N GLU A 3 21.97 -11.59 -14.65
CA GLU A 3 21.02 -10.87 -15.51
C GLU A 3 19.59 -11.39 -15.31
N GLY A 4 18.67 -10.52 -14.86
CA GLY A 4 17.21 -10.73 -14.96
C GLY A 4 16.35 -10.51 -13.70
N GLY A 5 16.94 -10.17 -12.55
CA GLY A 5 16.21 -9.92 -11.31
C GLY A 5 15.60 -8.52 -11.24
N GLY A 6 14.59 -8.24 -12.06
CA GLY A 6 13.83 -6.99 -12.00
C GLY A 6 13.24 -6.74 -10.61
N GLY A 7 13.92 -5.90 -9.82
CA GLY A 7 13.33 -5.01 -8.81
C GLY A 7 12.26 -5.54 -7.84
N VAL A 8 12.25 -6.82 -7.47
CA VAL A 8 11.15 -7.38 -6.64
C VAL A 8 11.11 -6.78 -5.22
N GLY A 9 12.22 -6.19 -4.75
CA GLY A 9 12.31 -5.43 -3.49
C GLY A 9 12.13 -3.91 -3.64
N GLY A 10 11.21 -3.48 -4.50
CA GLY A 10 10.94 -2.07 -4.81
C GLY A 10 10.20 -1.28 -3.72
N PHE A 11 9.65 -0.13 -4.11
CA PHE A 11 8.75 0.69 -3.30
C PHE A 11 7.31 0.17 -3.44
N TRP A 12 6.59 -0.03 -2.34
CA TRP A 12 5.18 -0.47 -2.36
C TRP A 12 4.27 0.58 -1.72
N THR A 13 3.09 0.80 -2.27
CA THR A 13 2.12 1.78 -1.76
C THR A 13 0.82 1.08 -1.37
N PHE A 14 0.40 1.26 -0.12
CA PHE A 14 -0.93 0.92 0.36
C PHE A 14 -1.84 2.13 0.15
N ARG A 15 -2.87 1.97 -0.68
CA ARG A 15 -3.80 3.03 -1.06
C ARG A 15 -5.24 2.58 -0.88
N ARG A 16 -6.06 3.38 -0.20
CA ARG A 16 -7.50 3.15 -0.08
C ARG A 16 -8.15 3.30 -1.45
N MET A 17 -9.12 2.42 -1.72
CA MET A 17 -9.90 2.46 -2.98
C MET A 17 -10.88 3.63 -3.04
N GLY A 18 -11.14 4.29 -1.90
CA GLY A 18 -11.96 5.48 -1.74
C GLY A 18 -11.86 6.01 -0.31
N TYR A 19 -12.21 7.28 -0.09
CA TYR A 19 -11.94 8.01 1.16
C TYR A 19 -13.20 8.35 1.95
N THR A 20 -14.35 7.86 1.50
CA THR A 20 -15.63 7.91 2.19
C THR A 20 -16.28 6.51 2.20
N GLU A 21 -17.24 6.31 3.10
CA GLU A 21 -18.04 5.07 3.16
C GLU A 21 -18.80 4.80 1.85
N ALA A 22 -19.19 5.85 1.12
CA ALA A 22 -19.89 5.72 -0.16
C ALA A 22 -18.95 5.25 -1.29
N GLU A 23 -17.72 5.76 -1.31
CA GLU A 23 -16.72 5.40 -2.33
C GLU A 23 -16.05 4.05 -2.05
N ASN A 24 -15.93 3.67 -0.78
CA ASN A 24 -15.24 2.46 -0.35
C ASN A 24 -16.04 1.72 0.74
N PRO A 25 -17.23 1.20 0.43
CA PRO A 25 -18.10 0.55 1.42
C PRO A 25 -17.52 -0.76 1.96
N SER A 26 -16.53 -1.32 1.27
CA SER A 26 -15.83 -2.55 1.65
C SER A 26 -14.51 -2.28 2.39
N HIS A 27 -14.18 -1.02 2.68
CA HIS A 27 -12.95 -0.59 3.37
C HIS A 27 -11.68 -1.22 2.77
N GLN A 28 -11.62 -1.28 1.44
CA GLN A 28 -10.53 -1.92 0.72
C GLN A 28 -9.33 -1.00 0.57
N VAL A 29 -8.15 -1.59 0.72
CA VAL A 29 -6.85 -0.99 0.44
C VAL A 29 -6.16 -1.86 -0.59
N VAL A 30 -5.63 -1.26 -1.65
CA VAL A 30 -4.84 -1.93 -2.69
C VAL A 30 -3.35 -1.73 -2.42
N LEU A 31 -2.56 -2.77 -2.70
CA LEU A 31 -1.10 -2.71 -2.70
C LEU A 31 -0.58 -2.59 -4.13
N ILE A 32 0.19 -1.54 -4.40
CA ILE A 32 0.71 -1.21 -5.73
C ILE A 32 2.23 -1.06 -5.66
N SER A 33 2.94 -1.55 -6.67
CA SER A 33 4.39 -1.37 -6.82
C SER A 33 4.73 0.06 -7.26
N GLY A 34 6.01 0.43 -7.19
CA GLY A 34 6.50 1.72 -7.68
C GLY A 34 6.28 1.95 -9.18
N GLU A 35 5.97 0.90 -9.94
CA GLU A 35 5.64 0.97 -11.38
C GLU A 35 4.13 1.10 -11.62
N GLY A 36 3.32 1.18 -10.56
CA GLY A 36 1.86 1.25 -10.68
C GLY A 36 1.20 -0.12 -10.84
N MET A 37 1.94 -1.23 -10.75
CA MET A 37 1.41 -2.58 -10.92
C MET A 37 0.87 -3.15 -9.60
N PRO A 38 -0.29 -3.83 -9.58
CA PRO A 38 -0.79 -4.47 -8.37
C PRO A 38 0.18 -5.53 -7.83
N VAL A 39 0.35 -5.58 -6.51
CA VAL A 39 1.19 -6.58 -5.82
C VAL A 39 0.27 -7.54 -5.06
N GLU A 40 0.40 -8.84 -5.32
CA GLU A 40 -0.42 -9.86 -4.64
C GLU A 40 -0.17 -9.89 -3.13
N ILE A 41 -1.25 -9.90 -2.35
CA ILE A 41 -1.21 -10.04 -0.88
C ILE A 41 -1.54 -11.49 -0.49
N GLU A 42 -2.71 -11.98 -0.89
CA GLU A 42 -3.20 -13.32 -0.54
C GLU A 42 -4.17 -13.84 -1.62
N GLY A 43 -4.09 -15.13 -1.95
CA GLY A 43 -5.03 -15.76 -2.89
C GLY A 43 -5.03 -15.15 -4.30
N GLY A 44 -3.94 -14.48 -4.71
CA GLY A 44 -3.86 -13.75 -5.98
C GLY A 44 -4.53 -12.36 -5.96
N ASN A 45 -5.00 -11.89 -4.80
CA ASN A 45 -5.66 -10.60 -4.68
C ASN A 45 -4.66 -9.51 -4.21
N PRO A 46 -4.56 -8.35 -4.91
CA PRO A 46 -3.74 -7.23 -4.48
C PRO A 46 -4.41 -6.32 -3.43
N THR A 47 -5.63 -6.65 -3.00
CA THR A 47 -6.40 -5.87 -2.04
C THR A 47 -6.49 -6.57 -0.68
N MET A 48 -6.61 -5.76 0.36
CA MET A 48 -6.96 -6.19 1.71
C MET A 48 -8.23 -5.44 2.16
N GLY A 49 -9.08 -6.11 2.93
CA GLY A 49 -10.20 -5.47 3.64
C GLY A 49 -9.76 -4.99 5.01
N CYS A 50 -10.18 -3.80 5.41
CA CYS A 50 -9.97 -3.25 6.74
C CYS A 50 -11.28 -3.27 7.54
N ARG A 51 -11.19 -3.13 8.86
CA ARG A 51 -12.38 -3.04 9.74
C ARG A 51 -13.09 -1.70 9.68
N ALA A 52 -12.38 -0.67 9.22
CA ALA A 52 -12.86 0.68 9.07
C ALA A 52 -12.18 1.33 7.86
N LEU A 53 -12.74 2.45 7.42
CA LEU A 53 -12.22 3.21 6.28
C LEU A 53 -10.76 3.66 6.44
N GLN A 54 -10.30 3.89 7.67
CA GLN A 54 -8.89 4.17 7.98
C GLN A 54 -8.21 2.88 8.44
N PRO A 55 -7.18 2.38 7.71
CA PRO A 55 -6.47 1.18 8.12
C PRO A 55 -5.66 1.43 9.39
N THR A 56 -5.56 0.41 10.23
CA THR A 56 -4.65 0.40 11.38
C THR A 56 -3.24 -0.03 10.98
N ALA A 57 -2.24 0.32 11.80
CA ALA A 57 -0.87 -0.13 11.59
C ALA A 57 -0.75 -1.67 11.53
N ASP A 58 -1.50 -2.39 12.38
CA ASP A 58 -1.43 -3.85 12.46
C ASP A 58 -2.03 -4.52 11.21
N GLU A 59 -3.09 -3.94 10.64
CA GLU A 59 -3.66 -4.38 9.36
C GLU A 59 -2.65 -4.23 8.21
N ILE A 60 -1.97 -3.08 8.12
CA ILE A 60 -0.91 -2.82 7.13
C ILE A 60 0.27 -3.78 7.30
N LEU A 61 0.75 -3.97 8.53
CA LEU A 61 1.87 -4.87 8.82
C LEU A 61 1.52 -6.32 8.45
N GLY A 62 0.30 -6.77 8.77
CA GLY A 62 -0.15 -8.10 8.41
C GLY A 62 -0.23 -8.31 6.89
N ALA A 63 -0.73 -7.32 6.15
CA ALA A 63 -0.78 -7.39 4.69
C ALA A 63 0.63 -7.36 4.05
N LEU A 64 1.52 -6.50 4.57
CA LEU A 64 2.92 -6.44 4.15
C LEU A 64 3.62 -7.78 4.34
N GLU A 65 3.42 -8.44 5.50
CA GLU A 65 3.99 -9.76 5.76
C GLU A 65 3.51 -10.81 4.76
N ARG A 66 2.20 -10.86 4.49
CA ARG A 66 1.62 -11.81 3.52
C ARG A 66 2.16 -11.57 2.12
N ALA A 67 2.18 -10.32 1.66
CA ALA A 67 2.74 -9.93 0.36
C ALA A 67 4.24 -10.29 0.26
N ALA A 68 5.04 -9.96 1.28
CA ALA A 68 6.47 -10.25 1.27
C ALA A 68 6.76 -11.75 1.25
N ARG A 69 6.02 -12.55 2.01
CA ARG A 69 6.09 -14.02 1.98
C ARG A 69 5.74 -14.57 0.60
N ARG A 70 4.69 -14.04 -0.03
CA ARG A 70 4.24 -14.46 -1.36
C ARG A 70 5.26 -14.15 -2.46
N MET A 71 5.85 -12.96 -2.42
CA MET A 71 6.86 -12.51 -3.37
C MET A 71 8.25 -13.11 -3.12
N GLY A 72 8.46 -13.75 -1.96
CA GLY A 72 9.79 -14.23 -1.54
C GLY A 72 10.79 -13.09 -1.28
N ALA A 73 10.31 -11.85 -1.17
CA ALA A 73 11.12 -10.66 -1.01
C ALA A 73 10.36 -9.58 -0.22
N LYS A 74 11.08 -8.79 0.57
CA LYS A 74 10.55 -7.60 1.24
C LYS A 74 10.84 -6.34 0.41
N PRO A 75 9.98 -5.31 0.45
CA PRO A 75 10.28 -4.03 -0.16
C PRO A 75 11.40 -3.31 0.59
N LYS A 76 12.08 -2.38 -0.08
CA LYS A 76 13.00 -1.42 0.58
C LYS A 76 12.24 -0.29 1.28
N SER A 77 11.05 0.02 0.78
CA SER A 77 10.24 1.12 1.28
C SER A 77 8.76 0.85 1.03
N ILE A 78 7.95 1.33 1.97
CA ILE A 78 6.49 1.37 1.82
C ILE A 78 5.98 2.80 1.95
N ALA A 79 4.84 3.04 1.34
CA ALA A 79 4.03 4.22 1.53
C ALA A 79 2.61 3.84 1.95
N VAL A 80 1.99 4.68 2.76
CA VAL A 80 0.58 4.50 3.17
C VAL A 80 -0.13 5.85 3.11
N ASP A 81 -1.39 5.85 2.68
CA ASP A 81 -2.22 7.05 2.59
C ASP A 81 -2.99 7.42 3.86
N GLU A 82 -2.68 6.75 4.97
CA GLU A 82 -3.22 7.04 6.31
C GLU A 82 -2.12 7.61 7.21
N LYS A 83 -2.19 8.93 7.46
CA LYS A 83 -1.12 9.66 8.15
C LYS A 83 -0.98 9.27 9.62
N SER A 84 -2.07 8.92 10.28
CA SER A 84 -2.10 8.67 11.73
C SER A 84 -1.26 7.46 12.16
N ILE A 85 -1.02 6.50 11.26
CA ILE A 85 -0.30 5.25 11.56
C ILE A 85 1.19 5.29 11.21
N ILE A 86 1.66 6.33 10.49
CA ILE A 86 3.03 6.39 9.94
C ILE A 86 4.10 6.31 11.03
N ALA A 87 3.95 7.05 12.12
CA ALA A 87 4.93 7.03 13.22
C ALA A 87 5.06 5.64 13.85
N ARG A 88 3.93 4.92 14.02
CA ARG A 88 3.93 3.54 14.53
C ARG A 88 4.57 2.58 13.55
N LEU A 89 4.26 2.70 12.26
CA LEU A 89 4.87 1.88 11.22
C LEU A 89 6.39 2.10 11.14
N GLN A 90 6.86 3.35 11.20
CA GLN A 90 8.28 3.66 11.22
C GLN A 90 9.01 3.05 12.42
N LEU A 91 8.40 3.09 13.60
CA LEU A 91 8.96 2.48 14.81
C LEU A 91 9.12 0.96 14.68
N VAL A 92 8.16 0.28 14.06
CA VAL A 92 8.19 -1.18 13.86
C VAL A 92 9.10 -1.59 12.70
N LEU A 93 9.05 -0.86 11.58
CA LEU A 93 9.73 -1.23 10.32
C LEU A 93 11.18 -0.75 10.26
N GLY A 94 11.52 0.34 10.93
CA GLY A 94 12.86 0.93 10.94
C GLY A 94 13.97 -0.08 11.26
N PRO A 95 13.86 -0.90 12.32
CA PRO A 95 14.83 -1.94 12.65
C PRO A 95 15.01 -3.02 11.56
N THR A 96 14.03 -3.17 10.67
CA THR A 96 14.07 -4.14 9.56
C THR A 96 14.70 -3.58 8.29
N GLY A 97 15.08 -2.29 8.29
CA GLY A 97 15.61 -1.59 7.12
C GLY A 97 14.56 -1.24 6.07
N ILE A 98 13.26 -1.30 6.41
CA ILE A 98 12.16 -0.85 5.54
C ILE A 98 11.81 0.59 5.90
N PHE A 99 11.95 1.50 4.95
CA PHE A 99 11.50 2.87 5.12
C PHE A 99 9.97 2.96 4.99
N CYS A 100 9.31 3.74 5.85
CA CYS A 100 7.86 3.99 5.76
C CYS A 100 7.59 5.48 5.62
N GLY A 101 6.82 5.85 4.59
CA GLY A 101 6.43 7.24 4.30
C GLY A 101 4.92 7.42 4.19
N TYR A 102 4.49 8.66 4.37
CA TYR A 102 3.12 9.07 4.03
C TYR A 102 3.02 9.34 2.53
N TYR A 103 2.02 8.77 1.88
CA TYR A 103 1.68 9.08 0.49
C TYR A 103 0.29 9.72 0.47
N PRO A 104 0.19 11.04 0.28
CA PRO A 104 -1.09 11.71 0.40
C PRO A 104 -2.09 11.17 -0.62
N PRO A 105 -3.39 11.13 -0.26
CA PRO A 105 -4.46 10.99 -1.23
C PRO A 105 -4.26 11.97 -2.39
N PRO A 106 -4.70 11.61 -3.62
CA PRO A 106 -4.72 12.55 -4.71
C PRO A 106 -5.60 13.74 -4.30
N SER A 107 -5.13 14.94 -4.60
CA SER A 107 -5.92 16.15 -4.42
C SER A 107 -7.18 16.12 -5.30
N GLU A 108 -8.19 16.91 -4.94
CA GLU A 108 -9.40 17.08 -5.75
C GLU A 108 -9.06 17.56 -7.18
N GLU A 109 -8.03 18.41 -7.34
CA GLU A 109 -7.55 18.86 -8.65
C GLU A 109 -6.92 17.73 -9.48
N GLU A 110 -6.19 16.81 -8.84
CA GLU A 110 -5.62 15.63 -9.51
C GLU A 110 -6.71 14.65 -9.92
N LEU A 111 -7.76 14.50 -9.09
CA LEU A 111 -8.93 13.68 -9.40
C LEU A 111 -9.73 14.27 -10.57
N ALA A 112 -9.93 15.59 -10.59
CA ALA A 112 -10.64 16.28 -11.68
C ALA A 112 -9.94 16.13 -13.04
N ASN A 113 -8.61 16.12 -13.05
CA ASN A 113 -7.80 15.98 -14.26
C ASN A 113 -7.60 14.53 -14.74
N MET A 114 -7.91 13.53 -13.91
CA MET A 114 -7.76 12.09 -14.25
C MET A 114 -9.04 11.44 -14.81
N GLY A 115 -10.11 12.22 -15.04
CA GLY A 115 -11.31 11.76 -15.75
C GLY A 115 -12.55 11.71 -14.86
N GLY A 116 -13.02 12.86 -14.39
CA GLY A 116 -14.40 12.95 -13.93
C GLY A 116 -15.35 12.56 -15.08
N PRO A 117 -16.38 11.72 -14.84
CA PRO A 117 -17.42 11.52 -15.83
C PRO A 117 -18.12 12.88 -16.08
N ALA A 118 -18.38 13.17 -17.36
CA ALA A 118 -19.36 14.15 -17.77
C ALA A 118 -20.78 13.70 -17.39
#